data_AF-A0ABD3N3Q8-F1
#
_entry.id   AF-A0ABD3N3Q8-F1
#
_cell.length_a   1.000
_cell.length_b   1.000
_cell.length_c   1.000
_cell.angle_alpha   90.00
_cell.angle_beta   90.00
_cell.angle_gamma   90.00
#
_symmetry.space_group_name_H-M   'P 1'
#
loop_
_entity.id
_entity.type
_entity.pdbx_description
1 polymer ?
#
loop_
_entity_poly.entity_id
_entity_poly.type
_entity_poly.pdbx_seq_one_letter_code
_entity_poly.pdbx_strand_id
1 'polypeptide(L)'
;MERKARDYAMKLMRPFTAEEQTVVDDALKDGPPEEILAKQGADSVQRSSMQTLCPGQWLNDEVINYFLKICLVRRDKKMCTTDTGRRRSHFFSSFFIQKMFDEKSEDPELRGRYNFDNVKEWSKKVPGGDIFNLKYIVCPINIDDNSHWTSAVIFMEDKRIQYYDSMGGTDWSKLEGLLKYVKDEYSAKNGKELDVTEWELVSCTSDTPRQKNGYDCGVFTCMFADFISKDCQLLFNQDHIDQCRQRIALSIMNYCAIDDSDSQAAFATATLSNTLAAQAAVATSNNTLALALEDGNTSREAIRYWQYYQRRRRMASSL
;
A
#
# COMPACT_ATOMS: atom_id res chain seq x y z
N MET A 1 -3.32 6.14 -23.39
CA MET A 1 -3.03 6.37 -21.96
C MET A 1 -3.97 7.43 -21.36
N GLU A 2 -4.13 8.60 -21.97
CA GLU A 2 -4.96 9.69 -21.45
C GLU A 2 -6.45 9.33 -21.21
N ARG A 3 -7.13 8.66 -22.16
CA ARG A 3 -8.52 8.20 -21.96
C ARG A 3 -8.65 7.27 -20.74
N LYS A 4 -7.75 6.29 -20.61
CA LYS A 4 -7.71 5.37 -19.45
C LYS A 4 -7.52 6.14 -18.14
N ALA A 5 -6.64 7.14 -18.15
CA ALA A 5 -6.40 7.99 -16.99
C ALA A 5 -7.63 8.85 -16.62
N ARG A 6 -8.35 9.40 -17.62
CA ARG A 6 -9.61 10.12 -17.40
C ARG A 6 -10.71 9.24 -16.82
N ASP A 7 -10.92 8.07 -17.43
CA ASP A 7 -11.90 7.08 -16.95
C ASP A 7 -11.57 6.66 -15.51
N TYR A 8 -10.28 6.51 -15.20
CA TYR A 8 -9.82 6.18 -13.85
C TYR A 8 -10.04 7.33 -12.86
N ALA A 9 -9.65 8.55 -13.21
CA ALA A 9 -9.88 9.73 -12.39
C ALA A 9 -11.38 9.91 -12.09
N MET A 10 -12.26 9.71 -13.08
CA MET A 10 -13.71 9.75 -12.87
C MET A 10 -14.19 8.68 -11.86
N LYS A 11 -13.65 7.45 -11.94
CA LYS A 11 -13.97 6.39 -10.97
C LYS A 11 -13.46 6.70 -9.57
N LEU A 12 -12.26 7.25 -9.47
CA LEU A 12 -11.66 7.67 -8.20
C LEU A 12 -12.51 8.76 -7.53
N MET A 13 -12.99 9.72 -8.33
CA MET A 13 -13.77 10.87 -7.86
C MET A 13 -15.28 10.65 -7.79
N ARG A 14 -15.77 9.44 -8.06
CA ARG A 14 -17.21 9.16 -7.92
C ARG A 14 -17.65 9.42 -6.47
N PRO A 15 -18.91 9.81 -6.22
CA PRO A 15 -19.44 9.85 -4.85
C PRO A 15 -19.32 8.50 -4.13
N PHE A 16 -19.13 8.55 -2.82
CA PHE A 16 -19.21 7.35 -1.98
C PHE A 16 -20.66 6.88 -1.89
N THR A 17 -20.85 5.56 -1.83
CA THR A 17 -22.11 4.96 -1.38
C THR A 17 -22.29 5.20 0.11
N ALA A 18 -23.52 5.06 0.62
CA ALA A 18 -23.79 5.24 2.06
C ALA A 18 -23.01 4.23 2.92
N GLU A 19 -22.84 3.01 2.42
CA GLU A 19 -22.08 1.95 3.07
C GLU A 19 -20.59 2.28 3.11
N GLU A 20 -20.02 2.74 2.00
CA GLU A 20 -18.62 3.16 1.96
C GLU A 20 -18.36 4.36 2.87
N GLN A 21 -19.28 5.33 2.87
CA GLN A 21 -19.15 6.51 3.75
C GLN A 21 -19.17 6.08 5.22
N THR A 22 -20.05 5.14 5.59
CA THR A 22 -20.11 4.58 6.95
C THR A 22 -18.79 3.93 7.35
N VAL A 23 -18.18 3.12 6.46
CA VAL A 23 -16.87 2.49 6.72
C VAL A 23 -15.77 3.53 6.94
N VAL A 24 -15.76 4.58 6.12
CA VAL A 24 -14.79 5.68 6.24
C VAL A 24 -14.99 6.44 7.55
N ASP A 25 -16.22 6.80 7.89
CA ASP A 25 -16.55 7.55 9.10
C ASP A 25 -16.18 6.73 10.35
N ASP A 26 -16.48 5.42 10.36
CA ASP A 26 -16.12 4.52 11.46
C ASP A 26 -14.61 4.29 11.61
N ALA A 27 -13.86 4.36 10.51
CA ALA A 27 -12.40 4.25 10.53
C ALA A 27 -11.73 5.53 11.06
N LEU A 28 -12.29 6.70 10.75
CA LEU A 28 -11.72 8.02 11.07
C LEU A 28 -12.22 8.61 12.39
N LYS A 29 -13.29 8.07 12.98
CA LYS A 29 -13.81 8.52 14.28
C LYS A 29 -12.81 8.33 15.42
N ASP A 30 -13.06 9.07 16.49
CA ASP A 30 -12.37 8.92 17.76
C ASP A 30 -12.54 7.53 18.37
N GLY A 31 -11.51 7.08 19.07
CA GLY A 31 -11.47 5.79 19.75
C GLY A 31 -10.09 5.52 20.35
N PRO A 32 -9.86 4.31 20.88
CA PRO A 32 -8.56 3.94 21.45
C PRO A 32 -7.45 4.05 20.39
N PRO A 33 -6.39 4.86 20.61
CA PRO A 33 -5.34 5.11 19.61
C PRO A 33 -4.66 3.83 19.09
N GLU A 34 -4.44 2.85 19.97
CA GLU A 34 -3.75 1.58 19.70
C GLU A 34 -4.66 0.51 19.07
N GLU A 35 -5.94 0.81 18.83
CA GLU A 35 -6.86 -0.14 18.19
C GLU A 35 -6.38 -0.47 16.76
N ILE A 36 -6.14 -1.74 16.49
CA ILE A 36 -5.73 -2.20 15.15
C ILE A 36 -6.97 -2.29 14.25
N LEU A 37 -7.07 -1.39 13.27
CA LEU A 37 -8.21 -1.33 12.33
C LEU A 37 -8.01 -2.23 11.11
N ALA A 38 -6.75 -2.38 10.66
CA ALA A 38 -6.40 -3.28 9.57
C ALA A 38 -5.12 -4.05 9.89
N LYS A 39 -5.06 -5.34 9.52
CA LYS A 39 -3.85 -6.17 9.70
C LYS A 39 -3.70 -7.23 8.62
N GLN A 40 -2.52 -7.30 8.02
CA GLN A 40 -2.13 -8.35 7.07
C GLN A 40 -0.68 -8.77 7.33
N GLY A 41 -0.50 -9.99 7.81
CA GLY A 41 0.82 -10.47 8.22
C GLY A 41 1.42 -9.62 9.33
N ALA A 42 2.60 -9.06 9.08
CA ALA A 42 3.32 -8.18 10.00
C ALA A 42 2.93 -6.70 9.87
N ASP A 43 2.18 -6.32 8.83
CA ASP A 43 1.74 -4.94 8.60
C ASP A 43 0.36 -4.72 9.23
N SER A 44 0.20 -3.60 9.93
CA SER A 44 -1.07 -3.15 10.51
C SER A 44 -1.29 -1.66 10.30
N VAL A 45 -2.53 -1.20 10.54
CA VAL A 45 -2.88 0.22 10.70
C VAL A 45 -3.63 0.37 12.01
N GLN A 46 -3.04 1.09 12.96
CA GLN A 46 -3.70 1.53 14.18
C GLN A 46 -4.69 2.68 13.91
N ARG A 47 -5.63 2.91 14.83
CA ARG A 47 -6.58 4.03 14.76
C ARG A 47 -5.88 5.37 14.73
N SER A 48 -4.87 5.59 15.57
CA SER A 48 -4.07 6.82 15.57
C SER A 48 -3.47 7.13 14.19
N SER A 49 -2.91 6.10 13.53
CA SER A 49 -2.37 6.18 12.18
C SER A 49 -3.47 6.41 11.15
N MET A 50 -4.60 5.68 11.23
CA MET A 50 -5.75 5.89 10.34
C MET A 50 -6.27 7.33 10.40
N GLN A 51 -6.32 7.94 11.60
CA GLN A 51 -6.76 9.32 11.79
C GLN A 51 -5.83 10.36 11.15
N THR A 52 -4.61 10.00 10.74
CA THR A 52 -3.77 10.88 9.91
C THR A 52 -4.37 11.14 8.52
N LEU A 53 -5.35 10.33 8.09
CA LEU A 53 -6.12 10.57 6.88
C LEU A 53 -7.21 11.62 7.06
N CYS A 54 -7.50 12.09 8.27
CA CYS A 54 -8.40 13.23 8.46
C CYS A 54 -7.88 14.49 7.73
N PRO A 55 -8.76 15.39 7.29
CA PRO A 55 -8.36 16.62 6.62
C PRO A 55 -7.35 17.43 7.45
N GLY A 56 -6.32 17.98 6.78
CA GLY A 56 -5.30 18.81 7.42
C GLY A 56 -4.20 18.05 8.18
N GLN A 57 -4.26 16.72 8.26
CA GLN A 57 -3.29 15.90 8.99
C GLN A 57 -2.18 15.37 8.09
N TRP A 58 -0.97 15.22 8.65
CA TRP A 58 0.20 14.67 7.96
C TRP A 58 0.13 13.15 8.01
N LEU A 59 0.19 12.48 6.86
CA LEU A 59 0.25 11.01 6.85
C LEU A 59 1.56 10.53 7.47
N ASN A 60 1.47 9.43 8.20
CA ASN A 60 2.65 8.73 8.69
C ASN A 60 3.06 7.57 7.79
N ASP A 61 4.18 6.96 8.15
CA ASP A 61 4.76 5.81 7.46
C ASP A 61 3.87 4.57 7.53
N GLU A 62 3.15 4.34 8.62
CA GLU A 62 2.23 3.19 8.76
C GLU A 62 1.14 3.21 7.67
N VAL A 63 0.46 4.35 7.47
CA VAL A 63 -0.58 4.49 6.44
C VAL A 63 -0.01 4.32 5.02
N ILE A 64 1.07 5.03 4.71
CA ILE A 64 1.67 5.00 3.37
C ILE A 64 2.19 3.59 3.06
N ASN A 65 2.95 2.99 3.96
CA ASN A 65 3.49 1.66 3.77
C ASN A 65 2.38 0.62 3.63
N TYR A 66 1.32 0.70 4.44
CA TYR A 66 0.20 -0.24 4.35
C TYR A 66 -0.52 -0.13 3.00
N PHE A 67 -0.85 1.09 2.58
CA PHE A 67 -1.51 1.32 1.31
C PHE A 67 -0.69 0.76 0.13
N LEU A 68 0.60 1.07 0.09
CA LEU A 68 1.49 0.60 -0.98
C LEU A 68 1.70 -0.92 -0.94
N LYS A 69 2.08 -1.48 0.20
CA LYS A 69 2.50 -2.89 0.32
C LYS A 69 1.35 -3.88 0.37
N ILE A 70 0.16 -3.47 0.80
CA ILE A 70 -1.00 -4.34 0.90
C ILE A 70 -1.98 -4.06 -0.24
N CYS A 71 -2.46 -2.82 -0.33
CA CYS A 71 -3.54 -2.47 -1.26
C CYS A 71 -3.04 -2.50 -2.71
N LEU A 72 -1.95 -1.78 -3.02
CA LEU A 72 -1.44 -1.71 -4.40
C LEU A 72 -0.80 -3.02 -4.86
N VAL A 73 -0.10 -3.75 -3.97
CA VAL A 73 0.43 -5.10 -4.28
C VAL A 73 -0.69 -6.08 -4.62
N ARG A 74 -1.81 -6.04 -3.89
CA ARG A 74 -2.96 -6.91 -4.18
C ARG A 74 -3.54 -6.61 -5.56
N ARG A 75 -3.73 -5.33 -5.90
CA ARG A 75 -4.19 -4.93 -7.23
C ARG A 75 -3.20 -5.35 -8.32
N ASP A 76 -1.91 -5.12 -8.11
CA ASP A 76 -0.86 -5.49 -9.07
C ASP A 76 -0.88 -7.00 -9.39
N LYS A 77 -1.07 -7.85 -8.37
CA LYS A 77 -1.28 -9.30 -8.58
C LYS A 77 -2.48 -9.57 -9.48
N LYS A 78 -3.64 -8.96 -9.21
CA LYS A 78 -4.87 -9.13 -10.00
C LYS A 78 -4.72 -8.61 -11.44
N MET A 79 -4.00 -7.51 -11.64
CA MET A 79 -3.70 -6.99 -12.97
C MET A 79 -2.88 -8.00 -13.76
N CYS A 80 -1.88 -8.64 -13.15
CA CYS A 80 -1.04 -9.62 -13.82
C CYS A 80 -1.74 -10.99 -14.03
N THR A 81 -2.79 -11.31 -13.27
CA THR A 81 -3.64 -12.46 -13.59
C THR A 81 -4.57 -12.20 -14.77
N THR A 82 -4.97 -10.93 -14.97
CA THR A 82 -5.89 -10.53 -16.05
C THR A 82 -5.13 -10.26 -17.36
N ASP A 83 -3.95 -9.64 -17.25
CA ASP A 83 -3.02 -9.37 -18.34
C ASP A 83 -1.73 -10.16 -18.08
N THR A 84 -1.66 -11.38 -18.64
CA THR A 84 -0.56 -12.31 -18.41
C THR A 84 0.77 -11.86 -19.03
N GLY A 85 0.74 -10.86 -19.91
CA GLY A 85 1.95 -10.22 -20.46
C GLY A 85 2.52 -9.14 -19.54
N ARG A 86 1.77 -8.69 -18.52
CA ARG A 86 2.21 -7.66 -17.58
C ARG A 86 3.22 -8.24 -16.59
N ARG A 87 4.41 -7.63 -16.53
CA ARG A 87 5.36 -7.86 -15.44
C ARG A 87 4.85 -7.26 -14.13
N ARG A 88 5.15 -7.92 -13.01
CA ARG A 88 4.78 -7.46 -11.67
C ARG A 88 5.42 -6.11 -11.37
N SER A 89 4.70 -5.26 -10.63
CA SER A 89 5.28 -4.08 -9.98
C SER A 89 5.68 -4.41 -8.54
N HIS A 90 6.62 -3.66 -7.99
CA HIS A 90 7.00 -3.72 -6.60
C HIS A 90 6.88 -2.35 -5.93
N PHE A 91 6.50 -2.36 -4.66
CA PHE A 91 6.35 -1.17 -3.84
C PHE A 91 7.17 -1.40 -2.57
N PHE A 92 8.30 -0.71 -2.48
CA PHE A 92 9.12 -0.77 -1.27
C PHE A 92 8.46 0.01 -0.14
N SER A 93 8.83 -0.31 1.10
CA SER A 93 8.51 0.55 2.25
C SER A 93 9.37 1.81 2.23
N SER A 94 8.92 2.86 2.90
CA SER A 94 9.67 4.11 3.14
C SER A 94 11.07 3.88 3.72
N PHE A 95 11.25 2.82 4.50
CA PHE A 95 12.54 2.45 5.09
C PHE A 95 13.61 2.01 4.06
N PHE A 96 13.25 1.71 2.82
CA PHE A 96 14.21 1.25 1.81
C PHE A 96 15.24 2.33 1.50
N ILE A 97 14.78 3.52 1.11
CA ILE A 97 15.65 4.66 0.81
C ILE A 97 16.39 5.10 2.07
N GLN A 98 15.69 5.15 3.19
CA GLN A 98 16.27 5.50 4.48
C GLN A 98 17.45 4.59 4.87
N LYS A 99 17.34 3.27 4.60
CA LYS A 99 18.41 2.30 4.85
C LYS A 99 19.51 2.35 3.80
N MET A 100 19.15 2.58 2.53
CA MET A 100 20.10 2.75 1.44
C MET A 100 21.04 3.94 1.68
N PHE A 101 20.55 5.02 2.29
CA PHE A 101 21.33 6.21 2.60
C PHE A 101 21.75 6.33 4.08
N ASP A 102 21.54 5.27 4.86
CA ASP A 102 21.81 5.22 6.30
C ASP A 102 21.37 6.50 7.06
N GLU A 103 20.18 7.01 6.77
CA GLU A 103 19.73 8.34 7.22
C GLU A 103 19.54 8.42 8.74
N LYS A 104 19.47 7.27 9.42
CA LYS A 104 19.38 7.16 10.88
C LYS A 104 20.67 6.65 11.51
N SER A 105 21.81 6.74 10.82
CA SER A 105 23.11 6.38 11.38
C SER A 105 23.43 7.25 12.60
N GLU A 106 23.97 6.62 13.65
CA GLU A 106 24.53 7.30 14.81
C GLU A 106 25.87 7.98 14.46
N ASP A 107 26.57 7.48 13.44
CA ASP A 107 27.77 8.11 12.90
C ASP A 107 27.38 9.22 11.91
N PRO A 108 27.63 10.51 12.23
CA PRO A 108 27.29 11.63 11.36
C PRO A 108 28.00 11.57 10.00
N GLU A 109 29.16 10.92 9.90
CA GLU A 109 29.89 10.79 8.64
C GLU A 109 29.23 9.80 7.68
N LEU A 110 28.51 8.80 8.19
CA LEU A 110 27.78 7.81 7.39
C LEU A 110 26.37 8.27 7.01
N ARG A 111 25.79 9.19 7.79
CA ARG A 111 24.43 9.67 7.58
C ARG A 111 24.25 10.31 6.21
N GLY A 112 23.27 9.83 5.46
CA GLY A 112 22.97 10.32 4.10
C GLY A 112 23.90 9.74 3.03
N ARG A 113 24.82 8.83 3.36
CA ARG A 113 25.69 8.18 2.38
C ARG A 113 25.07 6.89 1.86
N TYR A 114 25.14 6.71 0.54
CA TYR A 114 24.73 5.47 -0.11
C TYR A 114 25.53 4.27 0.43
N ASN A 115 24.82 3.20 0.82
CA ASN A 115 25.36 1.93 1.28
C ASN A 115 24.50 0.76 0.77
N PHE A 116 25.02 0.02 -0.21
CA PHE A 116 24.35 -1.15 -0.78
C PHE A 116 24.18 -2.29 0.21
N ASP A 117 25.14 -2.51 1.13
CA ASP A 117 25.09 -3.64 2.06
C ASP A 117 23.86 -3.60 2.98
N ASN A 118 23.36 -2.40 3.29
CA ASN A 118 22.15 -2.20 4.07
C ASN A 118 20.88 -2.68 3.35
N VAL A 119 20.93 -2.77 2.01
CA VAL A 119 19.76 -3.05 1.16
C VAL A 119 19.92 -4.24 0.22
N LYS A 120 21.08 -4.89 0.14
CA LYS A 120 21.36 -6.03 -0.76
C LYS A 120 20.41 -7.23 -0.62
N GLU A 121 19.78 -7.36 0.54
CA GLU A 121 18.83 -8.45 0.83
C GLU A 121 17.38 -8.09 0.48
N TRP A 122 17.10 -6.83 0.12
CA TRP A 122 15.74 -6.37 -0.15
C TRP A 122 15.18 -6.90 -1.46
N SER A 123 16.04 -7.18 -2.44
CA SER A 123 15.65 -7.84 -3.69
C SER A 123 15.04 -9.22 -3.45
N LYS A 124 15.34 -9.91 -2.35
CA LYS A 124 14.71 -11.19 -1.97
C LYS A 124 13.20 -11.07 -1.68
N LYS A 125 12.73 -9.87 -1.32
CA LYS A 125 11.31 -9.59 -1.03
C LYS A 125 10.51 -9.21 -2.28
N VAL A 126 11.19 -9.00 -3.42
CA VAL A 126 10.52 -8.63 -4.66
C VAL A 126 9.94 -9.88 -5.36
N PRO A 127 8.90 -9.74 -6.18
CA PRO A 127 8.36 -10.86 -6.96
C PRO A 127 9.45 -11.60 -7.74
N GLY A 128 9.61 -12.90 -7.48
CA GLY A 128 10.63 -13.73 -8.14
C GLY A 128 12.07 -13.51 -7.68
N GLY A 129 12.32 -12.69 -6.66
CA GLY A 129 13.68 -12.39 -6.19
C GLY A 129 14.53 -11.67 -7.26
N ASP A 130 13.88 -10.95 -8.18
CA ASP A 130 14.54 -10.34 -9.32
C ASP A 130 13.94 -8.97 -9.65
N ILE A 131 14.70 -7.91 -9.36
CA ILE A 131 14.25 -6.55 -9.71
C ILE A 131 14.22 -6.32 -11.22
N PHE A 132 15.03 -7.05 -12.00
CA PHE A 132 15.19 -6.85 -13.44
C PHE A 132 14.01 -7.35 -14.28
N ASN A 133 13.15 -8.19 -13.68
CA ASN A 133 11.92 -8.67 -14.32
C ASN A 133 10.65 -7.97 -13.79
N LEU A 134 10.82 -6.83 -13.11
CA LEU A 134 9.69 -6.00 -12.70
C LEU A 134 9.33 -4.99 -13.79
N LYS A 135 8.11 -4.46 -13.70
CA LYS A 135 7.67 -3.34 -14.54
C LYS A 135 8.02 -2.00 -13.90
N TYR A 136 7.53 -1.79 -12.68
CA TYR A 136 7.77 -0.60 -11.87
C TYR A 136 8.29 -0.99 -10.50
N ILE A 137 9.22 -0.19 -9.98
CA ILE A 137 9.64 -0.24 -8.58
C ILE A 137 9.36 1.14 -7.98
N VAL A 138 8.40 1.20 -7.06
CA VAL A 138 8.00 2.43 -6.39
C VAL A 138 8.72 2.52 -5.05
N CYS A 139 9.43 3.64 -4.85
CA CYS A 139 10.18 3.95 -3.65
C CYS A 139 9.58 5.22 -3.01
N PRO A 140 8.70 5.10 -2.00
CA PRO A 140 8.33 6.27 -1.19
C PRO A 140 9.56 6.76 -0.42
N ILE A 141 9.73 8.08 -0.35
CA ILE A 141 10.85 8.74 0.32
C ILE A 141 10.27 9.60 1.44
N ASN A 142 10.75 9.32 2.65
CA ASN A 142 10.39 10.07 3.84
C ASN A 142 11.52 11.06 4.15
N ILE A 143 11.24 12.37 4.07
CA ILE A 143 12.23 13.43 4.26
C ILE A 143 12.05 14.05 5.65
N ASP A 144 13.16 14.17 6.38
CA ASP A 144 13.26 14.76 7.72
C ASP A 144 12.17 14.28 8.70
N ASP A 145 12.14 12.96 8.94
CA ASP A 145 11.25 12.29 9.92
C ASP A 145 9.76 12.66 9.80
N ASN A 146 9.15 12.35 8.65
CA ASN A 146 7.74 12.60 8.26
C ASN A 146 7.40 14.06 7.97
N SER A 147 8.37 14.95 7.78
CA SER A 147 8.09 16.35 7.42
C SER A 147 7.63 16.53 5.98
N HIS A 148 8.12 15.68 5.07
CA HIS A 148 7.75 15.72 3.66
C HIS A 148 7.84 14.33 3.05
N TRP A 149 6.90 14.05 2.15
CA TRP A 149 6.81 12.78 1.44
C TRP A 149 6.92 12.99 -0.05
N THR A 150 7.83 12.25 -0.67
CA THR A 150 7.99 12.21 -2.12
C THR A 150 8.07 10.76 -2.60
N SER A 151 8.18 10.55 -3.91
CA SER A 151 8.41 9.22 -4.46
C SER A 151 9.42 9.25 -5.59
N ALA A 152 10.25 8.22 -5.67
CA ALA A 152 10.98 7.90 -6.88
C ALA A 152 10.44 6.59 -7.46
N VAL A 153 10.36 6.51 -8.78
CA VAL A 153 9.91 5.30 -9.48
C VAL A 153 10.94 4.87 -10.51
N ILE A 154 11.34 3.60 -10.44
CA ILE A 154 12.16 2.94 -11.45
C ILE A 154 11.23 2.28 -12.46
N PHE A 155 11.31 2.71 -13.71
CA PHE A 155 10.65 2.15 -14.88
C PHE A 155 11.63 1.20 -15.55
N MET A 156 11.55 -0.09 -15.21
CA MET A 156 12.55 -1.08 -15.63
C MET A 156 12.57 -1.31 -17.13
N GLU A 157 11.39 -1.32 -17.77
CA GLU A 157 11.27 -1.48 -19.23
C GLU A 157 11.76 -0.25 -19.98
N ASP A 158 11.49 0.94 -19.46
CA ASP A 158 11.88 2.23 -20.07
C ASP A 158 13.32 2.63 -19.73
N LYS A 159 14.01 1.88 -18.83
CA LYS A 159 15.31 2.24 -18.24
C LYS A 159 15.33 3.67 -17.70
N ARG A 160 14.25 4.10 -17.04
CA ARG A 160 14.10 5.46 -16.50
C ARG A 160 13.92 5.43 -15.00
N ILE A 161 14.51 6.37 -14.28
CA ILE A 161 14.22 6.64 -12.87
C ILE A 161 13.69 8.07 -12.76
N GLN A 162 12.47 8.23 -12.24
CA GLN A 162 11.84 9.55 -12.16
C GLN A 162 11.45 9.91 -10.73
N TYR A 163 11.67 11.18 -10.38
CA TYR A 163 11.28 11.75 -9.09
C TYR A 163 9.91 12.44 -9.18
N TYR A 164 9.10 12.28 -8.14
CA TYR A 164 7.76 12.86 -8.01
C TYR A 164 7.64 13.56 -6.66
N ASP A 165 7.43 14.87 -6.71
CA ASP A 165 7.26 15.72 -5.55
C ASP A 165 6.10 16.69 -5.79
N SER A 166 5.11 16.68 -4.91
CA SER A 166 3.97 17.61 -4.98
C SER A 166 4.36 19.06 -4.67
N MET A 167 5.52 19.32 -4.07
CA MET A 167 6.11 20.65 -3.92
C MET A 167 7.05 21.05 -5.07
N GLY A 168 7.40 20.10 -5.95
CA GLY A 168 8.21 20.34 -7.13
C GLY A 168 9.72 20.38 -6.93
N GLY A 169 10.20 19.91 -5.79
CA GLY A 169 11.61 19.62 -5.58
C GLY A 169 12.07 18.39 -6.36
N THR A 170 13.39 18.22 -6.42
CA THR A 170 14.02 17.00 -6.90
C THR A 170 15.24 16.74 -6.04
N ASP A 171 15.30 15.56 -5.46
CA ASP A 171 16.50 15.08 -4.78
C ASP A 171 17.31 14.19 -5.73
N TRP A 172 18.28 14.80 -6.42
CA TRP A 172 19.15 14.12 -7.36
C TRP A 172 20.00 13.03 -6.69
N SER A 173 20.34 13.19 -5.42
CA SER A 173 21.12 12.18 -4.70
C SER A 173 20.36 10.85 -4.63
N LYS A 174 19.04 10.88 -4.45
CA LYS A 174 18.20 9.67 -4.42
C LYS A 174 18.05 9.03 -5.79
N LEU A 175 17.93 9.84 -6.85
CA LEU A 175 17.90 9.33 -8.23
C LEU A 175 19.20 8.61 -8.60
N GLU A 176 20.34 9.25 -8.31
CA GLU A 176 21.66 8.68 -8.55
C GLU A 176 21.92 7.42 -7.71
N GLY A 177 21.53 7.44 -6.43
CA GLY A 177 21.64 6.28 -5.56
C GLY A 177 20.74 5.12 -5.99
N LEU A 178 19.55 5.38 -6.54
CA LEU A 178 18.70 4.34 -7.11
C LEU A 178 19.32 3.73 -8.38
N LEU A 179 19.92 4.54 -9.26
CA LEU A 179 20.65 3.99 -10.41
C LEU A 179 21.84 3.15 -9.95
N LYS A 180 22.56 3.62 -8.93
CA LYS A 180 23.66 2.87 -8.31
C LYS A 180 23.17 1.56 -7.69
N TYR A 181 22.01 1.55 -7.02
CA TYR A 181 21.38 0.34 -6.51
C TYR A 181 21.09 -0.68 -7.62
N VAL A 182 20.55 -0.23 -8.77
CA VAL A 182 20.32 -1.10 -9.93
C VAL A 182 21.62 -1.70 -10.46
N LYS A 183 22.71 -0.91 -10.52
CA LYS A 183 24.05 -1.41 -10.91
C LYS A 183 24.61 -2.43 -9.92
N ASP A 184 24.50 -2.14 -8.62
CA ASP A 184 25.06 -2.97 -7.56
C ASP A 184 24.29 -4.30 -7.43
N GLU A 185 22.95 -4.29 -7.54
CA GLU A 185 22.15 -5.53 -7.63
C GLU A 185 22.52 -6.36 -8.85
N TYR A 186 22.74 -5.73 -10.01
CA TYR A 186 23.11 -6.45 -11.22
C TYR A 186 24.49 -7.09 -11.06
N SER A 187 25.43 -6.36 -10.47
CA SER A 187 26.79 -6.83 -10.20
C SER A 187 26.80 -7.95 -9.16
N ALA A 188 26.04 -7.83 -8.08
CA ALA A 188 25.90 -8.85 -7.05
C ALA A 188 25.28 -10.14 -7.61
N LYS A 189 24.32 -10.04 -8.53
CA LYS A 189 23.62 -11.20 -9.11
C LYS A 189 24.37 -11.86 -10.28
N ASN A 190 25.06 -11.08 -11.10
CA ASN A 190 25.65 -11.55 -12.37
C ASN A 190 27.19 -11.53 -12.39
N GLY A 191 27.85 -10.94 -11.39
CA GLY A 191 29.30 -10.79 -11.35
C GLY A 191 29.86 -9.88 -12.44
N LYS A 192 29.03 -9.01 -13.03
CA LYS A 192 29.37 -8.11 -14.14
C LYS A 192 28.78 -6.73 -13.89
N GLU A 193 29.42 -5.70 -14.43
CA GLU A 193 28.85 -4.35 -14.39
C GLU A 193 27.65 -4.24 -15.36
N LEU A 194 26.62 -3.51 -14.94
CA LEU A 194 25.50 -3.13 -15.80
C LEU A 194 25.88 -1.90 -16.63
N ASP A 195 25.71 -1.99 -17.95
CA ASP A 195 25.74 -0.81 -18.81
C ASP A 195 24.48 0.04 -18.55
N VAL A 196 24.72 1.26 -18.07
CA VAL A 196 23.67 2.23 -17.74
C VAL A 196 23.60 3.39 -18.73
N THR A 197 24.28 3.30 -19.88
CA THR A 197 24.30 4.37 -20.89
C THR A 197 22.91 4.73 -21.41
N GLU A 198 22.02 3.74 -21.49
CA GLU A 198 20.62 3.92 -21.93
C GLU A 198 19.68 4.33 -20.78
N TRP A 199 20.19 4.51 -19.55
CA TRP A 199 19.35 4.88 -18.42
C TRP A 199 19.17 6.38 -18.29
N GLU A 200 17.94 6.80 -18.05
CA GLU A 200 17.57 8.22 -17.90
C GLU A 200 17.17 8.54 -16.45
N LEU A 201 17.76 9.58 -15.87
CA LEU A 201 17.32 10.16 -14.61
C LEU A 201 16.47 11.39 -14.89
N VAL A 202 15.20 11.34 -14.50
CA VAL A 202 14.21 12.40 -14.76
C VAL A 202 13.84 13.07 -13.46
N SER A 203 14.02 14.40 -13.42
CA SER A 203 13.61 15.22 -12.29
C SER A 203 12.09 15.26 -12.13
N CYS A 204 11.61 15.88 -11.05
CA CYS A 204 10.20 16.21 -10.94
C CYS A 204 9.81 17.20 -12.04
N THR A 205 8.85 16.79 -12.86
CA THR A 205 8.40 17.52 -14.04
C THR A 205 7.23 18.45 -13.71
N SER A 206 6.97 19.41 -14.59
CA SER A 206 5.91 20.42 -14.39
C SER A 206 4.49 19.86 -14.46
N ASP A 207 4.30 18.69 -15.08
CA ASP A 207 3.03 17.96 -15.15
C ASP A 207 2.76 17.12 -13.89
N THR A 208 3.70 17.06 -12.94
CA THR A 208 3.45 16.43 -11.62
C THR A 208 2.42 17.25 -10.85
N PRO A 209 1.30 16.65 -10.39
CA PRO A 209 0.30 17.35 -9.58
C PRO A 209 0.90 18.02 -8.35
N ARG A 210 0.55 19.31 -8.15
CA ARG A 210 1.10 20.15 -7.08
C ARG A 210 0.16 20.23 -5.88
N GLN A 211 0.74 20.13 -4.69
CA GLN A 211 0.04 20.49 -3.45
C GLN A 211 -0.01 22.02 -3.30
N LYS A 212 -1.05 22.51 -2.63
CA LYS A 212 -1.25 23.94 -2.31
C LYS A 212 -1.16 24.21 -0.80
N ASN A 213 -0.81 23.21 0.00
CA ASN A 213 -0.65 23.28 1.46
C ASN A 213 0.59 22.50 1.92
N GLY A 214 0.80 22.38 3.23
CA GLY A 214 1.98 21.72 3.81
C GLY A 214 1.73 20.32 4.39
N TYR A 215 0.55 19.71 4.18
CA TYR A 215 0.15 18.47 4.88
C TYR A 215 -0.27 17.32 3.95
N ASP A 216 -0.46 17.59 2.66
CA ASP A 216 -0.99 16.61 1.71
C ASP A 216 0.10 15.77 1.00
N CYS A 217 1.38 16.05 1.20
CA CYS A 217 2.50 15.38 0.51
C CYS A 217 2.42 13.84 0.57
N GLY A 218 2.00 13.27 1.70
CA GLY A 218 1.79 11.83 1.85
C GLY A 218 0.66 11.28 0.98
N VAL A 219 -0.43 12.04 0.83
CA VAL A 219 -1.56 11.65 -0.02
C VAL A 219 -1.15 11.71 -1.48
N PHE A 220 -0.47 12.79 -1.90
CA PHE A 220 0.07 12.90 -3.25
C PHE A 220 1.02 11.74 -3.58
N THR A 221 1.91 11.39 -2.64
CA THR A 221 2.84 10.24 -2.77
C THR A 221 2.08 8.93 -2.99
N CYS A 222 1.04 8.65 -2.22
CA CYS A 222 0.16 7.49 -2.43
C CYS A 222 -0.50 7.53 -3.83
N MET A 223 -0.98 8.69 -4.26
CA MET A 223 -1.66 8.84 -5.55
C MET A 223 -0.70 8.75 -6.75
N PHE A 224 0.56 9.17 -6.62
CA PHE A 224 1.59 8.95 -7.63
C PHE A 224 1.78 7.46 -7.88
N ALA A 225 2.02 6.69 -6.81
CA ALA A 225 2.16 5.24 -6.88
C ALA A 225 0.92 4.55 -7.45
N ASP A 226 -0.26 5.01 -7.03
CA ASP A 226 -1.54 4.48 -7.44
C ASP A 226 -1.79 4.66 -8.95
N PHE A 227 -1.62 5.85 -9.49
CA PHE A 227 -1.82 6.11 -10.92
C PHE A 227 -0.73 5.46 -11.80
N ILE A 228 0.54 5.58 -11.40
CA ILE A 228 1.68 5.05 -12.17
C ILE A 228 1.58 3.53 -12.30
N SER A 229 1.26 2.82 -11.22
CA SER A 229 1.15 1.35 -11.26
C SER A 229 -0.01 0.83 -12.14
N LYS A 230 -0.87 1.72 -12.64
CA LYS A 230 -1.94 1.42 -13.60
C LYS A 230 -1.62 1.85 -15.02
N ASP A 231 -0.44 2.37 -15.30
CA ASP A 231 -0.09 3.02 -16.57
C ASP A 231 -1.03 4.21 -16.89
N CYS A 232 -1.43 4.97 -15.87
CA CYS A 232 -2.27 6.15 -16.01
C CYS A 232 -1.43 7.42 -15.80
N GLN A 233 -1.69 8.45 -16.62
CA GLN A 233 -1.21 9.80 -16.34
C GLN A 233 -1.82 10.31 -15.03
N LEU A 234 -1.08 11.17 -14.32
CA LEU A 234 -1.45 11.72 -13.01
C LEU A 234 -2.58 12.77 -13.13
N LEU A 235 -3.77 12.35 -13.56
CA LEU A 235 -4.93 13.22 -13.75
C LEU A 235 -5.71 13.42 -12.44
N PHE A 236 -5.05 14.01 -11.46
CA PHE A 236 -5.65 14.49 -10.22
C PHE A 236 -4.94 15.79 -9.81
N ASN A 237 -5.50 16.50 -8.84
CA ASN A 237 -4.95 17.76 -8.34
C ASN A 237 -5.38 17.99 -6.89
N GLN A 238 -4.98 19.12 -6.31
CA GLN A 238 -5.29 19.49 -4.92
C GLN A 238 -6.78 19.41 -4.56
N ASP A 239 -7.68 19.73 -5.50
CA ASP A 239 -9.12 19.83 -5.23
C ASP A 239 -9.75 18.44 -5.00
N HIS A 240 -9.01 17.38 -5.33
CA HIS A 240 -9.43 15.98 -5.14
C HIS A 240 -8.91 15.34 -3.85
N ILE A 241 -8.00 16.01 -3.13
CA ILE A 241 -7.18 15.34 -2.11
C ILE A 241 -7.98 14.88 -0.89
N ASP A 242 -9.00 15.64 -0.48
CA ASP A 242 -9.88 15.22 0.62
C ASP A 242 -10.61 13.92 0.29
N GLN A 243 -11.05 13.76 -0.97
CA GLN A 243 -11.65 12.52 -1.44
C GLN A 243 -10.61 11.39 -1.52
N CYS A 244 -9.39 11.68 -1.99
CA CYS A 244 -8.29 10.71 -2.00
C CYS A 244 -7.96 10.18 -0.60
N ARG A 245 -7.97 11.06 0.43
CA ARG A 245 -7.79 10.66 1.84
C ARG A 245 -8.82 9.60 2.26
N GLN A 246 -10.10 9.88 2.01
CA GLN A 246 -11.19 8.95 2.31
C GLN A 246 -11.08 7.64 1.48
N ARG A 247 -10.64 7.74 0.22
CA ARG A 247 -10.42 6.57 -0.65
C ARG A 247 -9.27 5.68 -0.14
N ILE A 248 -8.21 6.27 0.40
CA ILE A 248 -7.11 5.52 1.04
C ILE A 248 -7.62 4.84 2.31
N ALA A 249 -8.40 5.53 3.16
CA ALA A 249 -9.00 4.93 4.37
C ALA A 249 -9.86 3.71 4.00
N LEU A 250 -10.78 3.88 3.04
CA LEU A 250 -11.61 2.78 2.53
C LEU A 250 -10.79 1.63 1.96
N SER A 251 -9.72 1.94 1.21
CA SER A 251 -8.80 0.95 0.64
C SER A 251 -8.13 0.11 1.72
N ILE A 252 -7.67 0.75 2.80
CA ILE A 252 -7.05 0.09 3.94
C ILE A 252 -8.07 -0.82 4.64
N MET A 253 -9.28 -0.32 4.91
CA MET A 253 -10.35 -1.10 5.57
C MET A 253 -10.80 -2.31 4.75
N ASN A 254 -10.77 -2.20 3.42
CA ASN A 254 -11.17 -3.27 2.51
C ASN A 254 -10.00 -4.16 2.06
N TYR A 255 -8.77 -3.85 2.47
CA TYR A 255 -7.55 -4.51 2.02
C TYR A 255 -7.41 -4.55 0.49
N CYS A 256 -7.89 -3.53 -0.22
CA CYS A 256 -7.91 -3.46 -1.69
C CYS A 256 -7.56 -2.06 -2.19
N ALA A 257 -7.10 -1.94 -3.43
CA ALA A 257 -6.86 -0.63 -4.04
C ALA A 257 -8.19 0.10 -4.36
N ILE A 258 -8.09 1.40 -4.66
CA ILE A 258 -9.22 2.34 -4.71
C ILE A 258 -10.33 1.94 -5.72
N ASP A 259 -10.00 1.20 -6.78
CA ASP A 259 -10.94 0.84 -7.84
C ASP A 259 -11.24 -0.65 -7.97
N ASP A 260 -10.90 -1.45 -6.96
CA ASP A 260 -11.32 -2.85 -6.91
C ASP A 260 -12.83 -2.94 -6.58
N SER A 261 -13.68 -2.66 -7.56
CA SER A 261 -15.14 -2.79 -7.48
C SER A 261 -15.64 -4.22 -7.25
N ASP A 262 -14.76 -5.23 -7.34
CA ASP A 262 -15.07 -6.63 -7.08
C ASP A 262 -14.98 -7.00 -5.57
N SER A 263 -14.64 -6.03 -4.71
CA SER A 263 -14.40 -6.27 -3.27
C SER A 263 -15.68 -6.38 -2.43
N GLN A 264 -16.87 -6.10 -2.99
CA GLN A 264 -18.15 -6.29 -2.27
C GLN A 264 -18.38 -7.74 -1.82
N ALA A 265 -17.79 -8.74 -2.50
CA ALA A 265 -17.90 -10.15 -2.08
C ALA A 265 -16.90 -10.55 -0.98
N ALA A 266 -15.76 -9.87 -0.87
CA ALA A 266 -14.71 -10.19 0.10
C ALA A 266 -14.96 -9.54 1.48
N PHE A 267 -15.65 -8.40 1.50
CA PHE A 267 -16.03 -7.71 2.73
C PHE A 267 -16.94 -8.57 3.62
N ALA A 268 -17.91 -9.28 3.03
CA ALA A 268 -18.79 -10.17 3.78
C ALA A 268 -18.03 -11.32 4.46
N THR A 269 -16.95 -11.83 3.86
CA THR A 269 -16.21 -12.99 4.39
C THR A 269 -15.16 -12.59 5.43
N ALA A 270 -14.46 -11.47 5.23
CA ALA A 270 -13.42 -11.01 6.16
C ALA A 270 -14.01 -10.39 7.44
N THR A 271 -15.08 -9.59 7.32
CA THR A 271 -15.74 -8.96 8.47
C THR A 271 -16.40 -10.02 9.36
N LEU A 272 -17.11 -11.00 8.79
CA LEU A 272 -17.65 -12.13 9.55
C LEU A 272 -16.55 -12.92 10.28
N SER A 273 -15.41 -13.17 9.64
CA SER A 273 -14.33 -13.96 10.24
C SER A 273 -13.64 -13.21 11.39
N ASN A 274 -13.44 -11.90 11.28
CA ASN A 274 -12.82 -11.07 12.32
C ASN A 274 -13.79 -10.79 13.49
N THR A 275 -15.07 -10.56 13.21
CA THR A 275 -16.10 -10.40 14.26
C THR A 275 -16.28 -11.71 15.04
N LEU A 276 -16.30 -12.86 14.37
CA LEU A 276 -16.38 -14.17 15.03
C LEU A 276 -15.12 -14.46 15.87
N ALA A 277 -13.93 -14.07 15.39
CA ALA A 277 -12.69 -14.22 16.16
C ALA A 277 -12.66 -13.31 17.40
N ALA A 278 -13.13 -12.07 17.29
CA ALA A 278 -13.24 -11.14 18.41
C ALA A 278 -14.28 -11.60 19.44
N GLN A 279 -15.45 -12.08 18.99
CA GLN A 279 -16.49 -12.64 19.87
C GLN A 279 -16.03 -13.93 20.56
N ALA A 280 -15.28 -14.79 19.88
CA ALA A 280 -14.69 -15.99 20.48
C ALA A 280 -13.63 -15.65 21.53
N ALA A 281 -12.84 -14.59 21.34
CA ALA A 281 -11.84 -14.12 22.31
C ALA A 281 -12.47 -13.50 23.57
N VAL A 282 -13.61 -12.82 23.43
CA VAL A 282 -14.38 -12.28 24.57
C VAL A 282 -15.12 -13.40 25.33
N ALA A 283 -15.58 -14.43 24.62
CA ALA A 283 -16.23 -15.60 25.22
C ALA A 283 -15.24 -16.54 25.95
N THR A 284 -13.95 -16.50 25.64
CA THR A 284 -12.91 -17.24 26.39
C THR A 284 -12.37 -16.46 27.59
N SER A 285 -12.51 -15.12 27.64
CA SER A 285 -12.13 -14.31 28.80
C SER A 285 -13.23 -14.26 29.87
N ASN A 286 -14.50 -14.39 29.48
CA ASN A 286 -15.63 -14.49 30.40
C ASN A 286 -16.12 -15.94 30.41
N ASN A 287 -15.91 -16.64 31.52
CA ASN A 287 -16.34 -18.03 31.68
C ASN A 287 -17.89 -18.13 31.76
N THR A 288 -18.57 -17.89 30.65
CA THR A 288 -20.04 -17.91 30.52
C THR A 288 -20.43 -18.53 29.19
N LEU A 289 -20.07 -19.81 29.03
CA LEU A 289 -20.72 -20.70 28.05
C LEU A 289 -21.96 -21.33 28.70
N ALA A 290 -23.03 -20.55 28.81
CA ALA A 290 -24.41 -21.04 28.92
C ALA A 290 -25.36 -19.85 28.79
N LEU A 291 -26.40 -20.00 27.97
CA LEU A 291 -27.51 -19.04 27.73
C LEU A 291 -27.30 -18.04 26.59
N ALA A 292 -27.25 -18.55 25.37
CA ALA A 292 -27.76 -17.85 24.19
C ALA A 292 -28.23 -18.88 23.14
N LEU A 293 -29.20 -19.70 23.55
CA LEU A 293 -29.96 -20.60 22.67
C LEU A 293 -31.44 -20.31 22.92
N GLU A 294 -31.91 -19.14 22.52
CA GLU A 294 -33.34 -18.83 22.36
C GLU A 294 -33.43 -17.47 21.67
N ASP A 295 -33.24 -17.45 20.35
CA ASP A 295 -34.06 -16.60 19.50
C ASP A 295 -34.00 -17.10 18.05
N GLY A 296 -35.17 -17.55 17.58
CA GLY A 296 -35.38 -18.35 16.39
C GLY A 296 -35.30 -17.55 15.09
N ASN A 297 -34.13 -17.05 14.73
CA ASN A 297 -33.91 -16.51 13.37
C ASN A 297 -32.56 -16.91 12.76
N THR A 298 -32.27 -18.22 12.77
CA THR A 298 -31.16 -18.77 11.96
C THR A 298 -31.71 -19.24 10.62
N SER A 299 -31.28 -18.57 9.55
CA SER A 299 -31.63 -18.94 8.18
C SER A 299 -31.23 -20.39 7.91
N ARG A 300 -32.02 -21.09 7.09
CA ARG A 300 -31.80 -22.51 6.70
C ARG A 300 -30.39 -22.78 6.15
N GLU A 301 -29.67 -21.74 5.73
CA GLU A 301 -28.29 -21.80 5.25
C GLU A 301 -27.27 -21.93 6.39
N ALA A 302 -27.47 -21.28 7.54
CA ALA A 302 -26.60 -21.41 8.70
C ALA A 302 -26.65 -22.83 9.30
N ILE A 303 -27.84 -23.45 9.32
CA ILE A 303 -28.01 -24.85 9.74
C ILE A 303 -27.31 -25.81 8.78
N ARG A 304 -27.41 -25.57 7.45
CA ARG A 304 -26.70 -26.37 6.44
C ARG A 304 -25.18 -26.26 6.58
N TYR A 305 -24.68 -25.06 6.88
CA TYR A 305 -23.25 -24.81 7.04
C TYR A 305 -22.69 -25.46 8.31
N TRP A 306 -23.43 -25.41 9.43
CA TRP A 306 -23.06 -26.09 10.68
C TRP A 306 -23.04 -27.62 10.53
N GLN A 307 -24.03 -28.18 9.83
CA GLN A 307 -24.08 -29.62 9.53
C GLN A 307 -22.93 -30.07 8.60
N TYR A 308 -22.53 -29.23 7.64
CA TYR A 308 -21.36 -29.47 6.78
C TYR A 308 -20.04 -29.47 7.59
N TYR A 309 -19.88 -28.50 8.50
CA TYR A 309 -18.69 -28.38 9.35
C TYR A 309 -18.54 -29.55 10.33
N GLN A 310 -19.64 -29.99 10.95
CA GLN A 310 -19.67 -31.17 11.82
C GLN A 310 -19.32 -32.47 11.07
N ARG A 311 -19.75 -32.62 9.80
CA ARG A 311 -19.37 -33.75 8.95
C ARG A 311 -17.88 -33.77 8.63
N ARG A 312 -17.27 -32.62 8.34
CA ARG A 312 -15.82 -32.53 8.08
C ARG A 312 -14.96 -32.80 9.33
N ARG A 313 -15.38 -32.33 10.51
CA ARG A 313 -14.68 -32.66 11.77
C ARG A 313 -14.68 -34.16 12.08
N ARG A 314 -15.78 -34.86 11.82
CA ARG A 314 -15.86 -36.32 12.02
C ARG A 314 -15.01 -37.13 11.04
N MET A 315 -14.82 -36.64 9.81
CA MET A 315 -13.91 -37.27 8.83
C MET A 315 -12.43 -37.01 9.14
N ALA A 316 -12.10 -35.89 9.78
CA ALA A 316 -10.73 -35.55 10.17
C ALA A 316 -10.25 -36.24 11.46
N SER A 317 -11.15 -36.91 12.19
CA SER A 317 -10.87 -37.66 13.42
C SER A 317 -10.86 -39.18 13.22
N SER A 318 -10.85 -39.67 11.97
CA SER A 318 -10.81 -41.10 11.63
C SER A 318 -9.67 -41.48 10.66
N LEU A 319 -8.58 -40.72 10.68
CA LEU A 319 -7.27 -41.05 10.09
C LEU A 319 -6.20 -40.79 11.14
#